data_AF-A0A562TDE7-F1
#
_entry.id   AF-A0A562TDE7-F1
#
_cell.length_a   1.000
_cell.length_b   1.000
_cell.length_c   1.000
_cell.angle_alpha   90.00
_cell.angle_beta   90.00
_cell.angle_gamma   90.00
#
_symmetry.space_group_name_H-M   'P 1'
#
loop_
_entity.id
_entity.type
_entity.pdbx_description
1 polymer ?
#
loop_
_entity_poly.entity_id
_entity_poly.type
_entity_poly.pdbx_seq_one_letter_code
_entity_poly.pdbx_strand_id
1 'polypeptide(L)'
;MPMKKLLLTALAAAALFACGKDNDNNPAPTPDPDPEPEVHTILELEVYNSLNWDAAHPLGTLAAGVTVELFKTQADFNSDDPAYTDTTDANGKATFTGLDAGVYYIAARTDTTSNMPGALLVDGAYVGYKADTLYQTDEDAQNAAFSGYNAPGNFWLEDLNMDLIINNSDRIALPWQSVTVVADVTTTGRRIVIGKLDNHQ
;
A
#
# COMPACT_ATOMS: atom_id res chain seq x y z
N MET A 1 37.51 0.87 25.59
CA MET A 1 37.69 2.04 24.69
C MET A 1 37.21 3.28 25.43
N PRO A 2 38.06 4.32 25.56
CA PRO A 2 37.78 5.46 26.42
C PRO A 2 36.84 6.49 25.76
N MET A 3 35.93 7.02 26.56
CA MET A 3 34.98 8.09 26.22
C MET A 3 35.69 9.37 25.78
N LYS A 4 35.26 9.95 24.67
CA LYS A 4 35.61 11.32 24.24
C LYS A 4 34.43 12.25 24.53
N LYS A 5 34.56 13.05 25.58
CA LYS A 5 33.85 14.33 25.78
C LYS A 5 34.60 15.42 25.02
N LEU A 6 33.87 16.32 24.36
CA LEU A 6 34.14 17.73 24.01
C LEU A 6 33.17 18.08 22.85
N LEU A 7 32.50 19.22 22.75
CA LEU A 7 32.81 20.58 23.19
C LEU A 7 31.50 21.39 23.30
N LEU A 8 31.39 22.16 24.38
CA LEU A 8 30.45 23.27 24.55
C LEU A 8 30.75 24.35 23.50
N THR A 9 29.75 24.86 22.79
CA THR A 9 29.89 26.13 22.06
C THR A 9 28.85 27.10 22.59
N ALA A 10 29.31 28.04 23.42
CA ALA A 10 28.55 29.20 23.83
C ALA A 10 28.66 30.26 22.72
N LEU A 11 27.53 30.78 22.26
CA LEU A 11 27.49 32.02 21.49
C LEU A 11 26.68 33.05 22.28
N ALA A 12 27.39 34.03 22.81
CA ALA A 12 26.81 35.23 23.40
C ALA A 12 26.51 36.22 22.27
N ALA A 13 25.29 36.74 22.23
CA ALA A 13 24.97 37.97 21.54
C ALA A 13 24.24 38.88 22.55
N ALA A 14 24.97 39.88 23.04
CA ALA A 14 24.41 40.98 23.81
C ALA A 14 23.86 42.04 22.83
N ALA A 15 22.59 42.42 23.00
CA ALA A 15 22.05 43.64 22.43
C ALA A 15 21.54 44.52 23.59
N LEU A 16 22.28 45.60 23.86
CA LEU A 16 21.86 46.72 24.69
C LEU A 16 20.93 47.60 23.86
N PHE A 17 19.69 47.82 24.31
CA PHE A 17 18.94 49.03 23.96
C PHE A 17 18.19 49.60 25.17
N ALA A 18 18.60 50.84 25.47
CA ALA A 18 17.90 52.00 26.00
C ALA A 18 16.59 51.83 26.80
N CYS A 19 16.60 52.42 28.01
CA CYS A 19 15.44 52.66 28.86
C CYS A 19 14.42 53.60 28.21
N GLY A 20 13.17 53.14 28.11
CA GLY A 20 11.96 53.96 28.14
C GLY A 20 11.18 53.58 29.41
N LYS A 21 10.83 54.57 30.23
CA LYS A 21 9.90 54.39 31.36
C LYS A 21 8.50 54.28 30.79
N ASP A 22 7.88 53.11 30.90
CA ASP A 22 6.42 52.95 30.94
C ASP A 22 6.08 51.78 31.88
N ASN A 23 5.14 52.02 32.79
CA ASN A 23 4.72 51.09 33.82
C ASN A 23 3.69 50.11 33.27
N ASP A 24 4.11 49.00 32.66
CA ASP A 24 3.20 47.90 32.30
C ASP A 24 3.76 46.57 32.80
N ASN A 25 3.20 46.10 33.91
CA ASN A 25 3.39 44.73 34.44
C ASN A 25 2.66 43.70 33.56
N ASN A 26 3.01 43.60 32.27
CA ASN A 26 2.53 42.50 31.45
C ASN A 26 3.62 41.41 31.42
N PRO A 27 3.37 40.19 31.93
CA PRO A 27 4.32 39.10 31.78
C PRO A 27 4.58 38.89 30.28
N ALA A 28 5.86 38.78 29.91
CA ALA A 28 6.26 38.49 28.54
C ALA A 28 5.55 37.20 28.06
N PRO A 29 5.06 37.14 26.82
CA PRO A 29 4.51 35.91 26.26
C PRO A 29 5.59 34.82 26.35
N THR A 30 5.25 33.70 26.99
CA THR A 30 6.07 32.50 26.96
C THR A 30 6.28 32.10 25.50
N PRO A 31 7.50 31.72 25.08
CA PRO A 31 7.70 31.12 23.76
C PRO A 31 6.71 29.96 23.61
N ASP A 32 5.95 29.94 22.52
CA ASP A 32 5.13 28.77 22.20
C ASP A 32 6.03 27.54 22.19
N PRO A 33 5.57 26.40 22.75
CA PRO A 33 6.33 25.16 22.65
C PRO A 33 6.57 24.85 21.16
N ASP A 34 7.83 24.55 20.84
CA ASP A 34 8.23 24.03 19.53
C ASP A 34 7.28 22.87 19.17
N PRO A 35 6.64 22.86 17.98
CA PRO A 35 5.69 21.82 17.65
C PRO A 35 6.35 20.44 17.82
N GLU A 36 5.75 19.62 18.69
CA GLU A 36 6.12 18.23 18.87
C GLU A 36 6.09 17.56 17.48
N PRO A 37 7.15 16.83 17.08
CA PRO A 37 7.18 16.22 15.76
C PRO A 37 5.98 15.28 15.63
N GLU A 38 5.07 15.57 14.70
CA GLU A 38 3.93 14.71 14.46
C GLU A 38 4.43 13.36 13.97
N VAL A 39 4.28 12.34 14.81
CA VAL A 39 4.62 10.98 14.45
C VAL A 39 3.44 10.41 13.66
N HIS A 40 3.69 10.11 12.39
CA HIS A 40 2.68 9.54 11.51
C HIS A 40 3.08 8.14 11.09
N THR A 41 2.17 7.19 11.30
CA THR A 41 2.20 5.90 10.61
C THR A 41 1.93 6.13 9.12
N ILE A 42 2.80 5.64 8.25
CA ILE A 42 2.69 5.83 6.78
C ILE A 42 2.71 4.46 6.09
N LEU A 43 1.85 4.28 5.10
CA LEU A 43 1.86 3.15 4.19
C LEU A 43 1.91 3.66 2.75
N GLU A 44 2.94 3.25 2.00
CA GLU A 44 3.06 3.51 0.57
C GLU A 44 2.93 2.21 -0.22
N LEU A 45 1.99 2.20 -1.16
CA LEU A 45 1.77 1.10 -2.10
C LEU A 45 2.20 1.52 -3.52
N GLU A 46 2.80 0.60 -4.26
CA GLU A 46 3.11 0.76 -5.69
C GLU A 46 2.21 -0.17 -6.51
N VAL A 47 1.39 0.40 -7.39
CA VAL A 47 0.45 -0.36 -8.20
C VAL A 47 0.97 -0.51 -9.63
N TYR A 48 1.00 -1.75 -10.11
CA TYR A 48 1.45 -2.12 -11.44
C TYR A 48 0.25 -2.64 -12.26
N ASN A 49 0.13 -2.19 -13.51
CA ASN A 49 -0.87 -2.67 -14.45
C ASN A 49 -0.26 -3.75 -15.34
N SER A 50 -0.68 -5.00 -15.10
CA SER A 50 -0.22 -6.18 -15.82
C SER A 50 -0.68 -6.24 -17.28
N LEU A 51 -1.65 -5.42 -17.71
CA LEU A 51 -1.98 -5.27 -19.14
C LEU A 51 -0.81 -4.71 -19.96
N ASN A 52 0.14 -4.03 -19.31
CA ASN A 52 1.35 -3.50 -19.94
C ASN A 52 2.57 -4.38 -19.62
N TRP A 53 2.38 -5.67 -19.40
CA TRP A 53 3.46 -6.61 -19.16
C TRP A 53 4.32 -6.81 -20.41
N ASP A 54 5.64 -6.88 -20.18
CA ASP A 54 6.61 -7.43 -21.12
C ASP A 54 7.79 -8.04 -20.32
N ALA A 55 8.74 -8.67 -21.01
CA ALA A 55 9.87 -9.32 -20.35
C ALA A 55 10.81 -8.35 -19.58
N ALA A 56 10.79 -7.05 -19.89
CA ALA A 56 11.54 -6.03 -19.14
C ALA A 56 10.73 -5.49 -17.94
N HIS A 57 9.41 -5.64 -17.96
CA HIS A 57 8.45 -5.19 -16.97
C HIS A 57 7.66 -6.39 -16.40
N PRO A 58 8.26 -7.21 -15.51
CA PRO A 58 7.70 -8.50 -15.10
C PRO A 58 6.39 -8.42 -14.31
N LEU A 59 6.00 -7.22 -13.85
CA LEU A 59 4.71 -6.94 -13.20
C LEU A 59 3.79 -6.05 -14.06
N GLY A 60 4.24 -5.68 -15.26
CA GLY A 60 3.71 -4.55 -16.01
C GLY A 60 4.33 -3.21 -15.60
N THR A 61 3.68 -2.12 -15.98
CA THR A 61 4.13 -0.75 -15.69
C THR A 61 3.40 -0.16 -14.50
N LEU A 62 4.00 0.81 -13.81
CA LEU A 62 3.30 1.58 -12.77
C LEU A 62 2.01 2.22 -13.30
N ALA A 63 0.96 2.20 -12.49
CA ALA A 63 -0.40 2.53 -12.87
C ALA A 63 -0.92 3.73 -12.09
N ALA A 64 -1.13 4.85 -12.78
CA ALA A 64 -1.73 6.07 -12.22
C ALA A 64 -3.27 6.01 -12.26
N GLY A 65 -3.93 6.74 -11.35
CA GLY A 65 -5.39 6.85 -11.33
C GLY A 65 -6.13 5.60 -10.85
N VAL A 66 -5.45 4.68 -10.17
CA VAL A 66 -6.05 3.47 -9.59
C VAL A 66 -6.60 3.81 -8.21
N THR A 67 -7.86 3.49 -7.96
CA THR A 67 -8.45 3.58 -6.62
C THR A 67 -7.90 2.46 -5.75
N VAL A 68 -7.33 2.83 -4.61
CA VAL A 68 -6.77 1.91 -3.63
C VAL A 68 -7.50 2.12 -2.31
N GLU A 69 -8.03 1.04 -1.77
CA GLU A 69 -8.83 1.04 -0.55
C GLU A 69 -8.30 0.03 0.46
N LEU A 70 -8.31 0.44 1.73
CA LEU A 70 -7.89 -0.36 2.86
C LEU A 70 -9.10 -0.70 3.73
N PHE A 71 -9.29 -1.99 4.00
CA PHE A 71 -10.38 -2.50 4.81
C PHE A 71 -9.83 -3.16 6.07
N LYS A 72 -10.48 -2.97 7.24
CA LYS A 72 -10.05 -3.64 8.48
C LYS A 72 -10.43 -5.12 8.45
N THR A 73 -11.51 -5.48 7.75
CA THR A 73 -11.94 -6.86 7.53
C THR A 73 -12.43 -7.10 6.10
N GLN A 74 -12.52 -8.37 5.69
CA GLN A 74 -13.16 -8.75 4.42
C GLN A 74 -14.69 -8.51 4.45
N ALA A 75 -15.31 -8.48 5.62
CA ALA A 75 -16.72 -8.13 5.75
C ALA A 75 -16.96 -6.65 5.39
N ASP A 76 -16.06 -5.76 5.84
CA ASP A 76 -16.11 -4.34 5.49
C ASP A 76 -16.02 -4.14 3.97
N PHE A 77 -15.16 -4.93 3.29
CA PHE A 77 -15.10 -4.94 1.82
C PHE A 77 -16.40 -5.38 1.17
N ASN A 78 -17.04 -6.44 1.68
CA ASN A 78 -18.31 -6.92 1.16
C ASN A 78 -19.46 -5.90 1.34
N SER A 79 -19.35 -5.01 2.33
CA SER A 79 -20.27 -3.89 2.55
C SER A 79 -19.83 -2.56 1.92
N ASP A 80 -18.71 -2.53 1.19
CA ASP A 80 -18.12 -1.32 0.60
C ASP A 80 -17.85 -0.21 1.63
N ASP A 81 -17.28 -0.58 2.79
CA ASP A 81 -16.96 0.30 3.92
C ASP A 81 -15.43 0.42 4.11
N PRO A 82 -14.71 1.17 3.26
CA PRO A 82 -13.25 1.31 3.38
C PRO A 82 -12.89 2.16 4.60
N ALA A 83 -11.87 1.74 5.34
CA ALA A 83 -11.29 2.53 6.42
C ALA A 83 -10.46 3.70 5.88
N TYR A 84 -9.79 3.49 4.74
CA TYR A 84 -9.02 4.51 4.04
C TYR A 84 -9.12 4.30 2.53
N THR A 85 -9.09 5.41 1.78
CA THR A 85 -9.10 5.41 0.32
C THR A 85 -8.08 6.42 -0.18
N ASP A 86 -7.33 6.04 -1.21
CA ASP A 86 -6.45 6.93 -1.95
C ASP A 86 -6.48 6.59 -3.45
N THR A 87 -5.91 7.44 -4.28
CA THR A 87 -5.77 7.20 -5.73
C THR A 87 -4.32 7.33 -6.13
N THR A 88 -3.83 6.37 -6.93
CA THR A 88 -2.41 6.37 -7.30
C THR A 88 -2.01 7.61 -8.12
N ASP A 89 -0.84 8.16 -7.79
CA ASP A 89 -0.24 9.29 -8.48
C ASP A 89 0.35 8.91 -9.86
N ALA A 90 1.00 9.87 -10.53
CA ALA A 90 1.66 9.65 -11.83
C ALA A 90 2.78 8.60 -11.80
N ASN A 91 3.29 8.26 -10.61
CA ASN A 91 4.29 7.22 -10.39
C ASN A 91 3.67 5.91 -9.90
N GLY A 92 2.35 5.77 -9.96
CA GLY A 92 1.62 4.59 -9.51
C GLY A 92 1.64 4.38 -7.99
N LYS A 93 1.87 5.44 -7.20
CA LYS A 93 1.94 5.35 -5.74
C LYS A 93 0.64 5.81 -5.09
N ALA A 94 0.12 5.02 -4.15
CA ALA A 94 -0.89 5.44 -3.19
C ALA A 94 -0.25 5.55 -1.80
N THR A 95 -0.52 6.65 -1.10
CA THR A 95 0.11 6.99 0.18
C THR A 95 -0.97 7.26 1.24
N PHE A 96 -0.94 6.44 2.29
CA PHE A 96 -1.81 6.58 3.44
C PHE A 96 -1.00 7.09 4.63
N THR A 97 -1.54 8.06 5.36
CA THR A 97 -0.90 8.66 6.54
C THR A 97 -1.84 8.64 7.75
N GLY A 98 -1.29 8.56 8.96
CA GLY A 98 -2.11 8.56 10.19
C GLY A 98 -2.93 7.27 10.36
N LEU A 99 -2.40 6.14 9.89
CA LEU A 99 -3.08 4.86 10.05
C LEU A 99 -2.99 4.37 11.51
N ASP A 100 -4.10 3.81 12.00
CA ASP A 100 -4.07 2.98 13.19
C ASP A 100 -3.23 1.72 12.92
N ALA A 101 -2.44 1.28 13.89
CA ALA A 101 -1.76 0.00 13.83
C ALA A 101 -2.79 -1.15 13.72
N GLY A 102 -2.52 -2.12 12.85
CA GLY A 102 -3.46 -3.20 12.58
C GLY A 102 -3.17 -3.91 11.25
N VAL A 103 -4.02 -4.86 10.89
CA VAL A 103 -3.99 -5.51 9.57
C VAL A 103 -5.03 -4.84 8.68
N TYR A 104 -4.63 -4.50 7.45
CA TYR A 104 -5.53 -3.99 6.43
C TYR A 104 -5.53 -4.90 5.21
N TYR A 105 -6.71 -5.19 4.69
CA TYR A 105 -6.92 -5.84 3.40
C TYR A 105 -6.95 -4.79 2.30
N ILE A 106 -6.29 -5.09 1.18
CA ILE A 106 -6.01 -4.13 0.12
C ILE A 106 -6.85 -4.48 -1.11
N ALA A 107 -7.70 -3.56 -1.54
CA ALA A 107 -8.32 -3.59 -2.86
C ALA A 107 -7.71 -2.48 -3.72
N ALA A 108 -7.19 -2.82 -4.90
CA ALA A 108 -6.78 -1.85 -5.91
C ALA A 108 -7.56 -2.14 -7.18
N ARG A 109 -8.28 -1.15 -7.71
CA ARG A 109 -9.21 -1.32 -8.83
C ARG A 109 -9.29 -0.10 -9.74
N THR A 110 -9.50 -0.38 -11.02
CA THR A 110 -10.06 0.53 -12.02
C THR A 110 -11.43 -0.02 -12.45
N ASP A 111 -12.07 0.61 -13.43
CA ASP A 111 -13.29 0.10 -14.05
C ASP A 111 -13.12 -1.28 -14.71
N THR A 112 -11.88 -1.68 -15.04
CA THR A 112 -11.62 -2.86 -15.89
C THR A 112 -10.58 -3.83 -15.33
N THR A 113 -9.83 -3.44 -14.29
CA THR A 113 -8.72 -4.24 -13.73
C THR A 113 -8.73 -4.19 -12.21
N SER A 114 -8.30 -5.26 -11.56
CA SER A 114 -8.12 -5.28 -10.10
C SER A 114 -6.99 -6.22 -9.66
N ASN A 115 -6.59 -6.14 -8.38
CA ASN A 115 -5.70 -7.12 -7.73
C ASN A 115 -6.45 -8.37 -7.22
N MET A 116 -7.68 -8.56 -7.68
CA MET A 116 -8.58 -9.62 -7.24
C MET A 116 -9.04 -10.43 -8.46
N PRO A 117 -8.13 -11.21 -9.08
CA PRO A 117 -8.42 -11.93 -10.30
C PRO A 117 -9.59 -12.91 -10.11
N GLY A 118 -10.52 -12.87 -11.05
CA GLY A 118 -11.70 -13.72 -11.05
C GLY A 118 -12.68 -13.43 -9.91
N ALA A 119 -12.65 -12.22 -9.32
CA ALA A 119 -13.61 -11.83 -8.30
C ALA A 119 -15.06 -12.12 -8.71
N LEU A 120 -15.80 -12.79 -7.84
CA LEU A 120 -17.18 -13.20 -8.02
C LEU A 120 -17.93 -13.05 -6.69
N LEU A 121 -19.14 -12.51 -6.72
CA LEU A 121 -20.02 -12.47 -5.56
C LEU A 121 -20.72 -13.82 -5.38
N VAL A 122 -20.52 -14.46 -4.23
CA VAL A 122 -21.14 -15.74 -3.85
C VAL A 122 -21.75 -15.58 -2.46
N ASP A 123 -23.07 -15.77 -2.36
CA ASP A 123 -23.82 -15.67 -1.09
C ASP A 123 -23.53 -14.38 -0.28
N GLY A 124 -23.34 -13.25 -0.97
CA GLY A 124 -23.09 -11.95 -0.36
C GLY A 124 -21.63 -11.69 0.03
N ALA A 125 -20.71 -12.60 -0.29
CA ALA A 125 -19.28 -12.42 -0.09
C ALA A 125 -18.50 -12.53 -1.41
N TYR A 126 -17.55 -11.64 -1.63
CA TYR A 126 -16.66 -11.76 -2.78
C TYR A 126 -15.62 -12.86 -2.56
N VAL A 127 -15.46 -13.70 -3.57
CA VAL A 127 -14.43 -14.74 -3.65
C VAL A 127 -13.67 -14.61 -4.95
N GLY A 128 -12.41 -15.03 -4.97
CA GLY A 128 -11.57 -14.98 -6.16
C GLY A 128 -10.30 -15.79 -5.99
N TYR A 129 -9.38 -15.65 -6.93
CA TYR A 129 -8.12 -16.37 -6.90
C TYR A 129 -7.04 -15.56 -6.21
N LYS A 130 -6.12 -16.27 -5.56
CA LYS A 130 -4.90 -15.70 -5.00
C LYS A 130 -3.81 -15.68 -6.07
N ALA A 131 -3.21 -14.51 -6.28
CA ALA A 131 -2.10 -14.32 -7.21
C ALA A 131 -1.30 -13.07 -6.82
N ASP A 132 0.01 -13.22 -6.57
CA ASP A 132 0.92 -12.13 -6.26
C ASP A 132 1.93 -11.82 -7.39
N THR A 133 1.89 -12.62 -8.45
CA THR A 133 2.81 -12.54 -9.59
C THR A 133 2.11 -12.92 -10.90
N LEU A 134 2.85 -12.78 -12.00
CA LEU A 134 2.43 -13.14 -13.36
C LEU A 134 3.30 -14.29 -13.87
N TYR A 135 2.79 -15.07 -14.81
CA TYR A 135 3.64 -15.96 -15.61
C TYR A 135 4.64 -15.13 -16.41
N GLN A 136 5.91 -15.53 -16.41
CA GLN A 136 6.96 -14.76 -17.11
C GLN A 136 7.32 -15.37 -18.46
N THR A 137 7.17 -16.70 -18.60
CA THR A 137 7.51 -17.43 -19.81
C THR A 137 6.45 -18.45 -20.18
N ASP A 138 6.46 -18.91 -21.44
CA ASP A 138 5.58 -19.99 -21.90
C ASP A 138 5.84 -21.29 -21.13
N GLU A 139 7.09 -21.51 -20.72
CA GLU A 139 7.49 -22.67 -19.92
C GLU A 139 6.85 -22.63 -18.52
N ASP A 140 6.86 -21.47 -17.87
CA ASP A 140 6.18 -21.29 -16.57
C ASP A 140 4.68 -21.58 -16.69
N ALA A 141 4.06 -21.02 -17.73
CA ALA A 141 2.64 -21.20 -18.00
C ALA A 141 2.26 -22.67 -18.25
N GLN A 142 3.07 -23.40 -19.02
CA GLN A 142 2.83 -24.81 -19.35
C GLN A 142 3.04 -25.76 -18.16
N ASN A 143 3.93 -25.40 -17.23
CA ASN A 143 4.27 -26.25 -16.08
C ASN A 143 3.43 -25.96 -14.82
N ALA A 144 2.61 -24.90 -14.82
CA ALA A 144 1.74 -24.57 -13.71
C ALA A 144 0.43 -25.39 -13.70
N ALA A 145 -0.29 -25.34 -12.57
CA ALA A 145 -1.65 -25.88 -12.48
C ALA A 145 -2.54 -25.30 -13.57
N PHE A 146 -3.42 -26.13 -14.13
CA PHE A 146 -4.21 -25.75 -15.30
C PHE A 146 -5.34 -24.80 -14.89
N SER A 147 -5.34 -23.56 -15.42
CA SER A 147 -6.42 -22.58 -15.18
C SER A 147 -7.22 -22.20 -16.43
N GLY A 148 -6.73 -22.57 -17.62
CA GLY A 148 -7.24 -22.06 -18.89
C GLY A 148 -6.77 -20.64 -19.24
N TYR A 149 -6.06 -19.95 -18.32
CA TYR A 149 -5.50 -18.61 -18.52
C TYR A 149 -3.96 -18.59 -18.49
N ASN A 150 -3.31 -19.75 -18.51
CA ASN A 150 -1.87 -19.86 -18.41
C ASN A 150 -1.20 -19.29 -19.67
N ALA A 151 -0.69 -18.06 -19.57
CA ALA A 151 0.09 -17.40 -20.61
C ALA A 151 1.00 -16.33 -19.97
N PRO A 152 2.17 -16.03 -20.56
CA PRO A 152 3.01 -14.93 -20.08
C PRO A 152 2.22 -13.63 -19.92
N GLY A 153 2.45 -12.92 -18.82
CA GLY A 153 1.74 -11.70 -18.45
C GLY A 153 0.38 -11.90 -17.78
N ASN A 154 -0.22 -13.09 -17.81
CA ASN A 154 -1.42 -13.40 -17.01
C ASN A 154 -1.05 -13.73 -15.56
N PHE A 155 -2.02 -13.60 -14.64
CA PHE A 155 -1.81 -13.93 -13.23
C PHE A 155 -1.42 -15.39 -13.03
N TRP A 156 -0.40 -15.61 -12.21
CA TRP A 156 -0.11 -16.94 -11.69
C TRP A 156 -1.06 -17.23 -10.52
N LEU A 157 -2.09 -18.03 -10.78
CA LEU A 157 -3.09 -18.39 -9.78
C LEU A 157 -2.56 -19.51 -8.88
N GLU A 158 -2.75 -19.38 -7.56
CA GLU A 158 -2.38 -20.43 -6.61
C GLU A 158 -3.39 -21.58 -6.61
N ASP A 159 -2.88 -22.80 -6.75
CA ASP A 159 -3.61 -24.05 -6.52
C ASP A 159 -3.66 -24.32 -5.00
N LEU A 160 -4.80 -23.99 -4.38
CA LEU A 160 -4.93 -23.99 -2.93
C LEU A 160 -5.24 -25.38 -2.38
N ASN A 161 -5.86 -26.24 -3.18
CA ASN A 161 -6.21 -27.60 -2.77
C ASN A 161 -5.17 -28.65 -3.24
N MET A 162 -4.19 -28.24 -4.05
CA MET A 162 -3.08 -29.05 -4.58
C MET A 162 -3.54 -30.20 -5.50
N ASP A 163 -4.60 -29.98 -6.29
CA ASP A 163 -5.12 -30.96 -7.27
C ASP A 163 -4.60 -30.76 -8.70
N LEU A 164 -3.72 -29.76 -8.92
CA LEU A 164 -3.14 -29.33 -10.19
C LEU A 164 -4.14 -28.71 -11.18
N ILE A 165 -5.33 -28.34 -10.72
CA ILE A 165 -6.39 -27.74 -11.53
C ILE A 165 -6.95 -26.50 -10.82
N ILE A 166 -6.69 -25.32 -11.35
CA ILE A 166 -7.28 -24.09 -10.82
C ILE A 166 -8.77 -24.05 -11.15
N ASN A 167 -9.62 -24.19 -10.14
CA ASN A 167 -11.08 -24.24 -10.28
C ASN A 167 -11.79 -23.54 -9.11
N ASN A 168 -13.09 -23.79 -8.92
CA ASN A 168 -13.86 -23.13 -7.86
C ASN A 168 -13.41 -23.53 -6.45
N SER A 169 -12.72 -24.66 -6.30
CA SER A 169 -12.17 -25.12 -5.02
C SER A 169 -10.97 -24.29 -4.56
N ASP A 170 -10.36 -23.51 -5.45
CA ASP A 170 -9.20 -22.64 -5.18
C ASP A 170 -9.60 -21.19 -4.91
N ARG A 171 -10.90 -20.91 -4.84
CA ARG A 171 -11.39 -19.58 -4.54
C ARG A 171 -11.30 -19.32 -3.04
N ILE A 172 -10.80 -18.14 -2.69
CA ILE A 172 -10.73 -17.63 -1.32
C ILE A 172 -11.51 -16.33 -1.19
N ALA A 173 -11.92 -15.99 0.03
CA ALA A 173 -12.52 -14.69 0.35
C ALA A 173 -11.59 -13.53 -0.06
N LEU A 174 -12.20 -12.46 -0.56
CA LEU A 174 -11.53 -11.25 -1.02
C LEU A 174 -11.79 -10.04 -0.11
N PRO A 175 -10.88 -9.05 -0.07
CA PRO A 175 -9.56 -9.07 -0.68
C PRO A 175 -8.66 -10.04 0.11
N TRP A 176 -7.77 -10.75 -0.57
CA TRP A 176 -6.87 -11.70 0.10
C TRP A 176 -5.54 -11.04 0.50
N GLN A 177 -5.08 -10.05 -0.29
CA GLN A 177 -3.83 -9.36 -0.05
C GLN A 177 -3.98 -8.42 1.14
N SER A 178 -3.04 -8.48 2.08
CA SER A 178 -3.09 -7.68 3.30
C SER A 178 -1.72 -7.16 3.71
N VAL A 179 -1.73 -6.16 4.59
CA VAL A 179 -0.53 -5.57 5.18
C VAL A 179 -0.74 -5.32 6.67
N THR A 180 0.26 -5.69 7.46
CA THR A 180 0.34 -5.29 8.86
C THR A 180 1.00 -3.92 8.96
N VAL A 181 0.25 -2.96 9.47
CA VAL A 181 0.68 -1.61 9.77
C VAL A 181 1.09 -1.55 11.24
N VAL A 182 2.29 -1.03 11.51
CA VAL A 182 2.85 -0.86 12.85
C VAL A 182 2.83 0.64 13.17
N ALA A 183 2.45 0.99 14.39
CA ALA A 183 2.42 2.38 14.83
C ALA A 183 3.79 3.05 14.65
N ASP A 184 3.78 4.30 14.22
CA ASP A 184 4.98 5.16 14.13
C ASP A 184 6.03 4.65 13.13
N VAL A 185 5.60 3.83 12.16
CA VAL A 185 6.47 3.26 11.12
C VAL A 185 6.00 3.70 9.73
N THR A 186 6.95 4.04 8.88
CA THR A 186 6.76 4.15 7.43
C THR A 186 6.99 2.78 6.78
N THR A 187 5.94 2.22 6.19
CA THR A 187 5.99 1.00 5.38
C THR A 187 5.98 1.39 3.91
N THR A 188 7.04 1.07 3.16
CA THR A 188 7.15 1.42 1.74
C THR A 188 7.38 0.18 0.86
N GLY A 189 7.22 0.34 -0.46
CA GLY A 189 7.59 -0.67 -1.45
C GLY A 189 6.65 -1.89 -1.49
N ARG A 190 5.44 -1.79 -0.93
CA ARG A 190 4.43 -2.84 -1.06
C ARG A 190 3.84 -2.79 -2.47
N ARG A 191 4.11 -3.83 -3.26
CA ARG A 191 3.69 -3.92 -4.65
C ARG A 191 2.30 -4.55 -4.75
N ILE A 192 1.45 -3.96 -5.56
CA ILE A 192 0.12 -4.46 -5.92
C ILE A 192 0.11 -4.63 -7.44
N VAL A 193 -0.34 -5.78 -7.93
CA VAL A 193 -0.51 -6.03 -9.36
C VAL A 193 -2.00 -6.05 -9.66
N ILE A 194 -2.44 -5.21 -10.59
CA ILE A 194 -3.81 -5.20 -11.10
C ILE A 194 -3.84 -5.73 -12.53
N GLY A 195 -4.94 -6.39 -12.90
CA GLY A 195 -5.13 -6.93 -14.23
C GLY A 195 -6.49 -7.57 -14.43
N LYS A 196 -6.57 -8.38 -15.48
CA LYS A 196 -7.67 -9.32 -15.77
C LYS A 196 -7.15 -10.76 -15.57
N LEU A 197 -8.07 -11.73 -15.55
CA LEU A 197 -7.67 -13.15 -15.62
C LEU A 197 -6.89 -13.44 -16.90
N ASP A 198 -7.36 -12.86 -18.01
CA ASP A 198 -6.67 -12.87 -19.29
C ASP A 198 -6.33 -11.43 -19.70
N ASN A 199 -5.06 -11.07 -19.61
CA ASN A 199 -4.54 -9.75 -19.95
C ASN A 199 -4.39 -9.53 -21.47
N HIS A 200 -4.61 -10.57 -22.28
CA HIS A 200 -4.52 -10.51 -23.74
C HIS A 200 -5.86 -10.18 -24.43
N GLN A 201 -6.94 -9.94 -23.66
CA GLN A 201 -8.29 -9.64 -24.15
C GLN A 201 -8.75 -8.20 -23.92
#